data_AF-A0A3D1YXM5-F1
#
_entry.id   AF-A0A3D1YXM5-F1
#
_cell.length_a   1.000
_cell.length_b   1.000
_cell.length_c   1.000
_cell.angle_alpha   90.00
_cell.angle_beta   90.00
_cell.angle_gamma   90.00
#
_symmetry.space_group_name_H-M   'P 1'
#
loop_
_entity.id
_entity.type
_entity.pdbx_description
1 polymer ?
#
loop_
_entity_poly.entity_id
_entity_poly.type
_entity_poly.pdbx_seq_one_letter_code
_entity_poly.pdbx_strand_id
1 'polypeptide(L)'
;MSTGGNTSQNVSLINPLGTSCNPANTDCLGNFLRSILAFVIRIGTVVVILMLVYVGYKFVTARGEPVEITKARTMFLWTVVGALILLGAQVIAVGITATVQSLGTGT
;
A
#
# COMPACT_ATOMS: atom_id res chain seq x y z
N MET A 1 34.33 45.03 0.35
CA MET A 1 33.00 45.13 -0.29
C MET A 1 32.40 43.73 -0.28
N SER A 2 31.30 43.57 0.47
CA SER A 2 30.55 42.33 0.62
C SER A 2 29.43 42.30 -0.42
N THR A 3 29.27 41.17 -1.11
CA THR A 3 28.09 40.82 -1.91
C THR A 3 28.07 39.29 -1.88
N GLY A 4 27.17 38.57 -1.22
CA GLY A 4 25.77 38.88 -0.91
C GLY A 4 24.89 38.28 -2.00
N GLY A 5 24.51 37.01 -1.87
CA GLY A 5 23.63 36.33 -2.82
C GLY A 5 23.43 34.85 -2.49
N ASN A 6 22.47 34.57 -1.61
CA ASN A 6 21.99 33.25 -1.26
C ASN A 6 21.84 32.35 -2.50
N THR A 7 22.68 31.33 -2.65
CA THR A 7 22.20 30.07 -3.23
C THR A 7 20.96 29.72 -2.42
N SER A 8 19.80 29.62 -3.06
CA SER A 8 18.68 28.82 -2.57
C SER A 8 19.17 27.39 -2.44
N GLN A 9 19.97 27.14 -1.42
CA GLN A 9 20.13 25.82 -0.85
C GLN A 9 18.76 25.58 -0.23
N ASN A 10 17.88 25.03 -1.06
CA ASN A 10 16.83 24.18 -0.56
C ASN A 10 17.57 23.11 0.23
N VAL A 11 17.76 23.36 1.53
CA VAL A 11 18.16 22.35 2.50
C VAL A 11 16.96 21.42 2.56
N SER A 12 16.86 20.57 1.54
CA SER A 12 15.93 19.48 1.50
C SER A 12 16.42 18.56 2.60
N LEU A 13 15.63 18.49 3.67
CA LEU A 13 15.76 17.44 4.66
C LEU A 13 15.57 16.13 3.90
N ILE A 14 16.67 15.50 3.52
CA ILE A 14 16.69 14.16 2.93
C ILE A 14 16.13 13.23 4.00
N ASN A 15 14.85 12.93 3.84
CA ASN A 15 14.16 11.96 4.66
C ASN A 15 14.81 10.59 4.39
N PRO A 16 15.32 9.87 5.41
CA PRO A 16 15.96 8.56 5.23
C PRO A 16 15.05 7.47 4.65
N LEU A 17 13.77 7.77 4.42
CA LEU A 17 12.81 6.93 3.69
C LEU A 17 12.69 7.29 2.19
N GLY A 18 13.55 8.18 1.66
CA GLY A 18 13.71 8.41 0.22
C GLY A 18 12.70 9.36 -0.44
N THR A 19 11.85 10.07 0.32
CA THR A 19 10.92 11.05 -0.25
C THR A 19 11.55 12.44 -0.29
N SER A 20 11.94 12.88 -1.48
CA SER A 20 12.30 14.27 -1.75
C SER A 20 11.07 15.17 -1.60
N CYS A 21 10.91 15.78 -0.44
CA CYS A 21 10.02 16.91 -0.23
C CYS A 21 10.64 18.11 -0.97
N ASN A 22 10.24 18.33 -2.22
CA ASN A 22 10.63 19.53 -2.96
C ASN A 22 9.72 20.67 -2.52
N PRO A 23 10.23 21.84 -2.09
CA PRO A 23 9.40 22.95 -1.61
C PRO A 23 8.46 23.58 -2.66
N ALA A 24 8.49 23.11 -3.91
CA ALA A 24 7.53 23.45 -4.95
C ALA A 24 6.34 22.46 -5.09
N ASN A 25 6.36 21.32 -4.39
CA ASN A 25 5.29 20.31 -4.40
C ASN A 25 4.80 20.08 -2.97
N THR A 26 3.66 20.66 -2.64
CA THR A 26 3.01 20.59 -1.32
C THR A 26 2.53 19.19 -0.91
N ASP A 27 2.65 18.18 -1.79
CA ASP A 27 2.10 16.82 -1.59
C ASP A 27 3.09 15.84 -0.93
N CYS A 28 3.79 16.29 0.11
CA CYS A 28 4.71 15.46 0.88
C CYS A 28 3.99 14.26 1.52
N LEU A 29 2.77 14.51 2.05
CA LEU A 29 1.93 13.49 2.66
C LEU A 29 1.38 12.49 1.63
N GLY A 30 0.96 12.97 0.45
CA GLY A 30 0.45 12.12 -0.62
C GLY A 30 1.51 11.16 -1.16
N ASN A 31 2.76 11.63 -1.32
CA ASN A 31 3.85 10.79 -1.78
C ASN A 31 4.28 9.75 -0.73
N PHE A 32 4.33 10.14 0.55
CA PHE A 32 4.55 9.21 1.65
C PHE A 32 3.49 8.11 1.69
N LEU A 33 2.21 8.49 1.56
CA LEU A 33 1.09 7.55 1.59
C LEU A 33 1.12 6.58 0.39
N ARG A 34 1.51 7.05 -0.81
CA ARG A 34 1.72 6.21 -1.99
C ARG A 34 2.87 5.23 -1.79
N SER A 35 3.99 5.68 -1.21
CA SER A 35 5.16 4.84 -0.95
C SER A 35 4.85 3.71 0.04
N ILE A 36 4.16 4.03 1.15
CA ILE A 36 3.78 3.00 2.13
C ILE A 36 2.73 2.04 1.56
N LEU A 37 1.77 2.54 0.76
CA LEU A 37 0.80 1.68 0.09
C LEU A 37 1.49 0.70 -0.87
N ALA A 38 2.43 1.18 -1.69
CA ALA A 38 3.19 0.33 -2.60
C ALA A 38 4.01 -0.73 -1.84
N PHE A 39 4.59 -0.37 -0.70
CA PHE A 39 5.32 -1.29 0.17
C PHE A 39 4.39 -2.36 0.77
N VAL A 40 3.25 -1.96 1.31
CA VAL A 40 2.24 -2.86 1.90
C VAL A 40 1.68 -3.81 0.85
N ILE A 41 1.36 -3.32 -0.35
CA ILE A 41 0.87 -4.18 -1.45
C ILE A 41 1.93 -5.21 -1.82
N ARG A 42 3.19 -4.79 -1.98
CA ARG A 42 4.28 -5.71 -2.36
C ARG A 42 4.46 -6.84 -1.36
N ILE A 43 4.45 -6.54 -0.06
CA ILE A 43 4.55 -7.57 0.98
C ILE A 43 3.26 -8.39 1.05
N GLY A 44 2.10 -7.73 1.03
CA GLY A 44 0.81 -8.39 1.16
C GLY A 44 0.52 -9.36 0.02
N THR A 45 0.92 -9.06 -1.22
CA THR A 45 0.79 -10.00 -2.34
C THR A 45 1.56 -11.30 -2.09
N VAL A 46 2.80 -11.21 -1.60
CA VAL A 46 3.60 -12.41 -1.28
C VAL A 46 2.94 -13.22 -0.17
N VAL A 47 2.46 -12.56 0.89
CA VAL A 47 1.78 -13.21 2.02
C VAL A 47 0.48 -13.91 1.58
N VAL A 48 -0.32 -13.26 0.73
CA VAL A 48 -1.57 -13.84 0.21
C VAL A 48 -1.30 -15.11 -0.58
N ILE A 49 -0.26 -15.13 -1.43
CA ILE A 49 0.12 -16.32 -2.21
C ILE A 49 0.51 -17.47 -1.27
N LEU A 50 1.34 -17.20 -0.26
CA LEU A 50 1.75 -18.21 0.72
C LEU A 50 0.56 -18.78 1.50
N MET A 51 -0.37 -17.92 1.94
CA MET A 51 -1.60 -18.36 2.60
C MET A 51 -2.47 -19.21 1.67
N LEU A 52 -2.61 -18.82 0.40
CA LEU A 52 -3.38 -19.59 -0.60
C LEU A 52 -2.84 -21.01 -0.76
N VAL A 53 -1.52 -21.16 -0.88
CA VAL A 53 -0.87 -22.48 -0.96
C VAL A 53 -1.10 -23.28 0.31
N TYR A 54 -0.93 -22.66 1.48
CA TYR A 54 -1.14 -23.33 2.77
C TYR A 54 -2.57 -23.82 2.96
N VAL A 55 -3.55 -22.98 2.63
CA VAL A 55 -4.97 -23.31 2.71
C VAL A 55 -5.34 -24.40 1.70
N GLY A 56 -4.82 -24.31 0.47
CA GLY A 56 -5.00 -25.33 -0.56
C GLY A 56 -4.48 -26.69 -0.11
N TYR A 57 -3.28 -26.75 0.48
CA TYR A 57 -2.73 -27.96 1.07
C TYR A 57 -3.63 -28.53 2.18
N LYS A 58 -4.09 -27.67 3.11
CA LYS A 58 -5.00 -28.06 4.20
C LYS A 58 -6.30 -28.66 3.67
N PHE A 59 -6.90 -28.06 2.64
CA PHE A 59 -8.10 -28.58 1.96
C PHE A 59 -7.87 -29.98 1.38
N VAL A 60 -6.71 -30.22 0.76
CA VAL A 60 -6.36 -31.52 0.18
C VAL A 60 -6.07 -32.57 1.24
N THR A 61 -5.52 -32.20 2.40
CA THR A 61 -5.25 -33.13 3.51
C THR A 61 -6.49 -33.45 4.35
N ALA A 62 -7.50 -32.59 4.38
CA ALA A 62 -8.70 -32.74 5.20
C ALA A 62 -9.70 -33.79 4.68
N ARG A 63 -9.23 -34.86 4.00
CA ARG A 63 -9.95 -35.85 3.15
C ARG A 63 -11.12 -36.66 3.76
N GLY A 64 -11.84 -36.14 4.74
CA GLY A 64 -13.01 -36.79 5.31
C GLY A 64 -13.36 -36.37 6.73
N GLU A 65 -12.52 -35.56 7.38
CA GLU A 65 -12.78 -35.10 8.74
C GLU A 65 -13.49 -33.72 8.69
N PRO A 66 -14.76 -33.64 9.14
CA PRO A 66 -15.58 -32.44 8.95
C PRO A 66 -15.07 -31.21 9.72
N VAL A 67 -14.36 -31.40 10.84
CA VAL A 67 -13.75 -30.31 11.62
C VAL A 67 -12.61 -29.68 10.82
N GLU A 68 -11.78 -30.48 10.17
CA GLU A 68 -10.65 -30.02 9.37
C GLU A 68 -11.09 -29.26 8.10
N ILE A 69 -12.18 -29.71 7.45
CA ILE A 69 -12.78 -28.99 6.32
C ILE A 69 -13.37 -27.66 6.76
N THR A 70 -14.03 -27.62 7.91
CA THR A 70 -14.61 -26.38 8.46
C THR A 70 -13.51 -25.36 8.76
N LYS A 71 -12.41 -25.78 9.40
CA LYS A 71 -11.24 -24.92 9.64
C LYS A 71 -10.62 -24.43 8.33
N ALA A 72 -10.47 -25.29 7.34
CA ALA A 72 -9.90 -24.91 6.04
C ALA A 72 -10.77 -23.86 5.33
N ARG A 73 -12.11 -23.99 5.39
CA ARG A 73 -13.05 -22.99 4.88
C ARG A 73 -12.92 -21.65 5.60
N THR A 74 -12.86 -21.65 6.92
CA THR A 74 -12.67 -20.40 7.68
C THR A 74 -11.36 -19.72 7.29
N MET A 75 -10.26 -20.46 7.23
CA MET A 75 -8.96 -19.89 6.81
C MET A 75 -9.02 -19.36 5.37
N PHE A 76 -9.65 -20.08 4.45
CA PHE A 76 -9.84 -19.61 3.08
C PHE A 76 -10.61 -18.29 3.01
N LEU A 77 -11.72 -18.18 3.75
CA LEU A 77 -12.49 -16.94 3.80
C LEU A 77 -11.63 -15.78 4.30
N TRP A 78 -10.81 -15.99 5.33
CA TRP A 78 -9.87 -14.98 5.81
C TRP A 78 -8.81 -14.61 4.76
N THR A 79 -8.28 -15.58 4.02
CA THR A 79 -7.33 -15.31 2.92
C THR A 79 -7.98 -14.51 1.80
N VAL A 80 -9.23 -14.84 1.42
CA VAL A 80 -9.99 -14.10 0.40
C VAL A 80 -10.26 -12.67 0.87
N VAL A 81 -10.67 -12.49 2.13
CA VAL A 81 -10.88 -11.16 2.72
C VAL A 81 -9.58 -10.35 2.71
N GLY A 82 -8.45 -10.95 3.07
CA GLY A 82 -7.14 -10.30 2.99
C GLY A 82 -6.79 -9.86 1.57
N ALA A 83 -6.99 -10.72 0.58
CA ALA A 83 -6.79 -10.37 -0.83
C ALA A 83 -7.72 -9.25 -1.28
N LEU A 84 -8.99 -9.28 -0.85
CA LEU A 84 -9.98 -8.26 -1.15
C LEU A 84 -9.61 -6.90 -0.56
N ILE A 85 -9.05 -6.87 0.66
CA ILE A 85 -8.55 -5.65 1.30
C ILE A 85 -7.40 -5.04 0.50
N LEU A 86 -6.45 -5.86 0.01
CA LEU A 86 -5.35 -5.36 -0.83
C LEU A 86 -5.89 -4.69 -2.11
N LEU A 87 -6.83 -5.34 -2.79
CA LEU A 87 -7.44 -4.80 -4.01
C LEU A 87 -8.29 -3.56 -3.70
N GLY A 88 -9.06 -3.58 -2.62
CA GLY A 88 -9.89 -2.47 -2.16
C GLY A 88 -9.06 -1.24 -1.79
N ALA A 89 -7.90 -1.43 -1.16
CA ALA A 89 -6.99 -0.34 -0.82
C ALA A 89 -6.49 0.39 -2.09
N GLN A 90 -6.21 -0.32 -3.17
CA GLN A 90 -5.81 0.30 -4.44
C GLN A 90 -6.94 1.13 -5.04
N VAL A 91 -8.17 0.57 -5.08
CA VAL A 91 -9.35 1.25 -5.62
C VAL A 91 -9.64 2.53 -4.83
N ILE A 92 -9.61 2.47 -3.51
CA ILE A 92 -9.85 3.63 -2.64
C ILE A 92 -8.76 4.68 -2.82
N ALA A 93 -7.48 4.28 -2.89
CA ALA A 93 -6.38 5.22 -3.11
C ALA A 93 -6.48 5.97 -4.44
N VAL A 94 -6.87 5.26 -5.51
CA VAL A 94 -7.12 5.88 -6.82
C VAL A 94 -8.34 6.81 -6.76
N GLY A 95 -9.42 6.38 -6.09
CA GLY A 95 -10.61 7.22 -5.90
C GLY A 95 -10.30 8.54 -5.18
N ILE A 96 -9.57 8.49 -4.06
CA ILE A 96 -9.18 9.69 -3.31
C ILE A 96 -8.31 10.61 -4.16
N THR A 97 -7.33 10.06 -4.88
CA THR A 97 -6.44 10.89 -5.71
C THR A 97 -7.16 11.52 -6.90
N ALA A 98 -8.12 10.83 -7.50
CA ALA A 98 -8.98 11.38 -8.54
C ALA A 98 -9.85 12.53 -8.01
N THR A 99 -10.45 12.38 -6.83
CA THR A 99 -11.27 13.44 -6.21
C THR A 99 -10.42 14.65 -5.80
N VAL A 100 -9.23 14.44 -5.26
CA VAL A 100 -8.30 15.54 -4.92
C VAL A 100 -7.85 16.28 -6.17
N GLN A 101 -7.54 15.56 -7.26
CA GLN A 101 -7.15 16.18 -8.53
C GLN A 101 -8.30 16.98 -9.16
N SER A 102 -9.53 16.47 -9.15
CA SER A 102 -10.69 17.17 -9.69
C SER A 102 -11.04 18.46 -8.93
N LEU A 103 -10.70 18.51 -7.63
CA LEU A 103 -10.84 19.72 -6.80
C LEU A 103 -9.64 20.66 -6.97
N GLY A 104 -8.45 20.12 -7.25
CA GLY A 104 -7.22 20.89 -7.44
C GLY A 104 -7.10 21.58 -8.81
N THR A 105 -7.75 21.08 -9.85
CA THR A 105 -7.78 21.71 -11.19
C THR A 105 -8.94 22.70 -11.39
N GLY A 106 -9.43 23.30 -10.30
CA GLY A 106 -10.53 24.25 -10.27
C GLY A 106 -10.14 25.70 -10.61
N THR A 107 -9.24 25.90 -11.56
CA THR A 107 -8.98 27.17 -12.26
C THR A 107 -8.72 26.92 -13.73
#